data_AF-A0A9E4ATT1-F1
#
_entry.id   AF-A0A9E4ATT1-F1
#
_cell.length_a   1.000
_cell.length_b   1.000
_cell.length_c   1.000
_cell.angle_alpha   90.00
_cell.angle_beta   90.00
_cell.angle_gamma   90.00
#
_symmetry.space_group_name_H-M   'P 1'
#
loop_
_entity.id
_entity.type
_entity.pdbx_description
1 polymer ?
#
loop_
_entity_poly.entity_id
_entity_poly.type
_entity_poly.pdbx_seq_one_letter_code
_entity_poly.pdbx_strand_id
1 'polypeptide(L)'
;MKFIGKVSALIGCLVLGFLLSYADGLALQEAHIERNTLLLNPNQRTAHIGKAATVILIVNADDGTIGNGSGFFVGRDLIVTSVHVLAGIHGKSYTWEMGSINQPTQYSIKGVVASDPEYDLVILRVEGKETAVLQLGDSDTVKLGEKVIAVGTHGNTNKDTLGRAIEGTISRIAATFFRVKATLLPGYSGGPVLNSAGEVIGISVEGGETKSSGYVIPSNRLKALLENMSEREKSVEEWRAEPMIRAYALANLGDAEKVLGNAQSAIAAYDAAIRLTPDFAAAYAKRGSAKYSLGDYRGTIKDYDAAIGTGLDYAAVYVNRGVAKRNVRHHKGAIKDYNIAIRLDPENVEAYLNRGNIRVDLEDYEMAIEDYNTAIRLKPKGIMLPFAYVKRAGAKLDSGDKIGALTDYDEAVRLKPNTRGILIVAYLNRGIAKFDVGDNQGAIEDYDEMIRLNPGNAMLASAYVHRADAKAKLEDKDGAIKDYDEAVRLAPEDVDFVAYVYSKRAVVKLQLSDSKGAIEDCDAAILLDPELAEVYKTRGEARSNLGNHSGATKDYDTAVYMKPDYAEVYYKRGCAKVEIGNISEAKVDLRTALKLARWESDQVLTADIEETLRLLK
;
A
#
# COMPACT_ATOMS: atom_id res chain seq x y z
N MET A 1 46.87 -15.25 -78.36
CA MET A 1 47.12 -14.19 -77.35
C MET A 1 46.13 -13.00 -77.36
N LYS A 2 45.16 -12.88 -78.29
CA LYS A 2 44.15 -11.79 -78.26
C LYS A 2 42.78 -12.15 -77.65
N PHE A 3 42.60 -13.39 -77.18
CA PHE A 3 41.33 -13.86 -76.57
C PHE A 3 41.34 -13.86 -75.03
N ILE A 4 42.52 -13.95 -74.40
CA ILE A 4 42.66 -13.98 -72.93
C ILE A 4 42.57 -12.56 -72.33
N GLY A 5 43.03 -11.52 -73.04
CA GLY A 5 42.96 -10.13 -72.56
C GLY A 5 41.56 -9.50 -72.55
N LYS A 6 40.58 -10.05 -73.30
CA LYS A 6 39.20 -9.53 -73.31
C LYS A 6 38.30 -10.15 -72.23
N VAL A 7 38.65 -11.32 -71.72
CA VAL A 7 37.89 -11.99 -70.64
C VAL A 7 38.30 -11.45 -69.26
N SER A 8 39.57 -11.09 -69.06
CA SER A 8 40.04 -10.48 -67.80
C SER A 8 39.53 -9.04 -67.58
N ALA A 9 39.30 -8.27 -68.66
CA ALA A 9 38.72 -6.93 -68.56
C ALA A 9 37.21 -6.94 -68.28
N LEU A 10 36.47 -7.96 -68.75
CA LEU A 10 35.04 -8.09 -68.50
C LEU A 10 34.75 -8.56 -67.06
N ILE A 11 35.57 -9.47 -66.52
CA ILE A 11 35.46 -9.95 -65.14
C ILE A 11 35.91 -8.86 -64.14
N GLY A 12 36.94 -8.08 -64.49
CA GLY A 12 37.37 -6.92 -63.70
C GLY A 12 36.28 -5.84 -63.57
N CYS A 13 35.58 -5.50 -64.66
CA CYS A 13 34.51 -4.50 -64.63
C CYS A 13 33.22 -4.99 -63.94
N LEU A 14 32.91 -6.29 -64.02
CA LEU A 14 31.75 -6.88 -63.32
C LEU A 14 31.97 -6.99 -61.81
N VAL A 15 33.20 -7.30 -61.37
CA VAL A 15 33.55 -7.36 -59.94
C VAL A 15 33.68 -5.97 -59.33
N LEU A 16 34.24 -4.99 -60.06
CA LEU A 16 34.28 -3.59 -59.59
C LEU A 16 32.87 -2.96 -59.57
N GLY A 17 32.01 -3.27 -60.55
CA GLY A 17 30.62 -2.79 -60.58
C GLY A 17 29.73 -3.40 -59.51
N PHE A 18 29.97 -4.65 -59.09
CA PHE A 18 29.28 -5.27 -57.95
C PHE A 18 29.82 -4.76 -56.60
N LEU A 19 31.12 -4.50 -56.48
CA LEU A 19 31.69 -3.92 -55.26
C LEU A 19 31.31 -2.44 -55.08
N LEU A 20 31.21 -1.67 -56.17
CA LEU A 20 30.71 -0.29 -56.16
C LEU A 20 29.20 -0.24 -55.90
N SER A 21 28.37 -1.15 -56.45
CA SER A 21 26.93 -1.16 -56.15
C SER A 21 26.59 -1.67 -54.75
N TYR A 22 27.42 -2.54 -54.16
CA TYR A 22 27.28 -2.99 -52.78
C TYR A 22 27.81 -1.95 -51.78
N ALA A 23 28.89 -1.24 -52.11
CA ALA A 23 29.38 -0.10 -51.33
C ALA A 23 28.44 1.11 -51.42
N ASP A 24 27.89 1.42 -52.60
CA ASP A 24 26.86 2.44 -52.78
C ASP A 24 25.53 2.02 -52.13
N GLY A 25 25.21 0.72 -52.11
CA GLY A 25 24.04 0.18 -51.41
C GLY A 25 24.14 0.23 -49.89
N LEU A 26 25.32 -0.06 -49.33
CA LEU A 26 25.64 0.13 -47.91
C LEU A 26 25.72 1.60 -47.53
N ALA A 27 26.34 2.44 -48.36
CA ALA A 27 26.38 3.89 -48.16
C ALA A 27 25.01 4.54 -48.33
N LEU A 28 24.14 4.04 -49.21
CA LEU A 28 22.74 4.46 -49.32
C LEU A 28 21.92 3.98 -48.13
N GLN A 29 22.18 2.79 -47.58
CA GLN A 29 21.47 2.28 -46.42
C GLN A 29 21.91 2.99 -45.13
N GLU A 30 23.21 3.27 -44.96
CA GLU A 30 23.76 4.11 -43.88
C GLU A 30 23.31 5.57 -44.02
N ALA A 31 23.34 6.16 -45.22
CA ALA A 31 22.82 7.50 -45.48
C ALA A 31 21.29 7.59 -45.36
N HIS A 32 20.55 6.50 -45.56
CA HIS A 32 19.10 6.44 -45.35
C HIS A 32 18.74 6.27 -43.87
N ILE A 33 19.54 5.53 -43.10
CA ILE A 33 19.44 5.47 -41.63
C ILE A 33 19.82 6.82 -41.01
N GLU A 34 20.87 7.49 -41.49
CA GLU A 34 21.26 8.86 -41.09
C GLU A 34 20.21 9.90 -41.48
N ARG A 35 19.66 9.86 -42.71
CA ARG A 35 18.54 10.74 -43.10
C ARG A 35 17.28 10.51 -42.27
N ASN A 36 16.97 9.26 -41.94
CA ASN A 36 15.78 8.94 -41.14
C ASN A 36 15.97 9.29 -39.66
N THR A 37 17.19 9.24 -39.10
CA THR A 37 17.49 9.73 -37.75
C THR A 37 17.53 11.26 -37.67
N LEU A 38 17.90 11.97 -38.74
CA LEU A 38 17.82 13.43 -38.81
C LEU A 38 16.37 13.96 -38.76
N LEU A 39 15.39 13.16 -39.24
CA LEU A 39 13.95 13.46 -39.16
C LEU A 39 13.33 13.18 -37.77
N LEU A 40 14.02 12.42 -36.92
CA LEU A 40 13.56 12.15 -35.56
C LEU A 40 13.70 13.40 -34.70
N ASN A 41 12.75 13.61 -33.79
CA ASN A 41 12.91 14.65 -32.78
C ASN A 41 14.08 14.31 -31.82
N PRO A 42 14.62 15.27 -31.06
CA PRO A 42 15.78 15.03 -30.19
C PRO A 42 15.62 13.84 -29.22
N ASN A 43 14.42 13.64 -28.68
CA ASN A 43 14.15 12.53 -27.76
C ASN A 43 14.15 11.18 -28.50
N GLN A 44 13.53 11.12 -29.67
CA GLN A 44 13.51 9.94 -30.51
C GLN A 44 14.92 9.56 -30.99
N ARG A 45 15.76 10.54 -31.32
CA ARG A 45 17.19 10.32 -31.61
C ARG A 45 17.91 9.72 -30.42
N THR A 46 17.76 10.31 -29.24
CA THR A 46 18.40 9.83 -28.00
C THR A 46 17.94 8.42 -27.66
N ALA A 47 16.64 8.14 -27.76
CA ALA A 47 16.10 6.79 -27.59
C ALA A 47 16.66 5.80 -28.61
N HIS A 48 16.83 6.21 -29.87
CA HIS A 48 17.40 5.37 -30.92
C HIS A 48 18.86 5.02 -30.62
N ILE A 49 19.69 6.02 -30.27
CA ILE A 49 21.09 5.84 -29.88
C ILE A 49 21.20 4.92 -28.67
N GLY A 50 20.43 5.20 -27.63
CA GLY A 50 20.40 4.38 -26.41
C GLY A 50 20.08 2.92 -26.69
N LYS A 51 19.03 2.66 -27.47
CA LYS A 51 18.64 1.28 -27.78
C LYS A 51 19.65 0.56 -28.68
N ALA A 52 20.36 1.27 -29.56
CA ALA A 52 21.39 0.67 -30.41
C ALA A 52 22.56 0.10 -29.57
N ALA A 53 22.87 0.73 -28.44
CA ALA A 53 23.97 0.35 -27.56
C ALA A 53 23.56 -0.49 -26.34
N THR A 54 22.26 -0.77 -26.16
CA THR A 54 21.74 -1.51 -25.01
C THR A 54 21.55 -2.98 -25.35
N VAL A 55 21.88 -3.85 -24.40
CA VAL A 55 21.68 -5.30 -24.45
C VAL A 55 20.65 -5.76 -23.44
N ILE A 56 20.00 -6.87 -23.75
CA ILE A 56 19.27 -7.69 -22.78
C ILE A 56 20.23 -8.74 -22.22
N LEU A 57 20.22 -8.91 -20.91
CA LEU A 57 20.86 -10.03 -20.23
C LEU A 57 19.75 -10.94 -19.72
N ILE A 58 19.72 -12.17 -20.21
CA ILE A 58 18.79 -13.22 -19.78
C ILE A 58 19.58 -14.20 -18.94
N VAL A 59 19.07 -14.47 -17.74
CA VAL A 59 19.70 -15.34 -16.74
C VAL A 59 18.84 -16.60 -16.61
N ASN A 60 19.34 -17.73 -17.08
CA ASN A 60 18.62 -19.00 -17.04
C ASN A 60 19.18 -19.87 -15.91
N ALA A 61 18.34 -20.24 -14.95
CA ALA A 61 18.68 -21.21 -13.92
C ALA A 61 18.46 -22.65 -14.41
N ASP A 62 19.18 -23.59 -13.80
CA ASP A 62 19.03 -25.03 -14.02
C ASP A 62 17.62 -25.59 -13.73
N ASP A 63 16.87 -24.94 -12.84
CA ASP A 63 15.47 -25.29 -12.52
C ASP A 63 14.42 -24.62 -13.44
N GLY A 64 14.86 -23.94 -14.49
CA GLY A 64 14.00 -23.23 -15.45
C GLY A 64 13.56 -21.84 -15.00
N THR A 65 14.04 -21.33 -13.86
CA THR A 65 13.85 -19.92 -13.48
C THR A 65 14.55 -19.02 -14.50
N ILE A 66 13.84 -18.02 -15.03
CA ILE A 66 14.41 -17.05 -15.97
C ILE A 66 14.34 -15.65 -15.35
N GLY A 67 15.49 -15.00 -15.23
CA GLY A 67 15.64 -13.60 -14.87
C GLY A 67 16.04 -12.76 -16.09
N ASN A 68 15.82 -11.44 -16.02
CA ASN A 68 16.35 -10.53 -17.02
C ASN A 68 16.84 -9.22 -16.41
N GLY A 69 17.75 -8.58 -17.15
CA GLY A 69 18.23 -7.23 -16.90
C GLY A 69 18.67 -6.59 -18.21
N SER A 70 19.16 -5.36 -18.10
CA SER A 70 19.72 -4.61 -19.21
C SER A 70 21.19 -4.30 -18.94
N GLY A 71 21.92 -4.01 -20.00
CA GLY A 71 23.29 -3.50 -19.93
C GLY A 71 23.55 -2.63 -21.15
N PHE A 72 24.68 -1.93 -21.20
CA PHE A 72 25.03 -1.16 -22.38
C PHE A 72 26.53 -1.07 -22.61
N PHE A 73 26.90 -0.83 -23.87
CA PHE A 73 28.28 -0.73 -24.29
C PHE A 73 28.89 0.62 -23.90
N VAL A 74 30.02 0.57 -23.20
CA VAL A 74 30.89 1.70 -22.82
C VAL A 74 32.27 1.64 -23.47
N GLY A 75 32.56 0.53 -24.14
CA GLY A 75 33.70 0.31 -25.03
C GLY A 75 33.30 -0.69 -26.10
N ARG A 76 34.18 -0.99 -27.06
CA ARG A 76 33.86 -1.92 -28.17
C ARG A 76 33.52 -3.33 -27.70
N ASP A 77 34.12 -3.75 -26.59
CA ASP A 77 34.01 -5.08 -25.99
C ASP A 77 33.67 -5.01 -24.49
N LEU A 78 33.20 -3.86 -24.01
CA LEU A 78 32.90 -3.61 -22.59
C LEU A 78 31.43 -3.26 -22.41
N ILE A 79 30.74 -4.05 -21.58
CA ILE A 79 29.35 -3.82 -21.19
C ILE A 79 29.27 -3.57 -19.69
N VAL A 80 28.54 -2.52 -19.29
CA VAL A 80 28.16 -2.30 -17.89
C VAL A 80 26.76 -2.84 -17.64
N THR A 81 26.55 -3.42 -16.45
CA THR A 81 25.24 -3.82 -15.92
C THR A 81 25.25 -3.79 -14.39
N SER A 82 24.20 -4.31 -13.77
CA SER A 82 24.03 -4.38 -12.31
C SER A 82 24.55 -5.69 -11.72
N VAL A 83 25.13 -5.63 -10.52
CA VAL A 83 25.61 -6.83 -9.80
C VAL A 83 24.47 -7.78 -9.47
N HIS A 84 23.34 -7.26 -8.97
CA HIS A 84 22.20 -8.11 -8.60
C HIS A 84 21.58 -8.87 -9.78
N VAL A 85 21.77 -8.39 -11.02
CA VAL A 85 21.34 -9.08 -12.24
C VAL A 85 22.19 -10.33 -12.47
N LEU A 86 23.50 -10.28 -12.20
CA LEU A 86 24.43 -11.39 -12.47
C LEU A 86 24.73 -12.30 -11.27
N ALA A 87 24.53 -11.83 -10.03
CA ALA A 87 24.89 -12.59 -8.84
C ALA A 87 24.17 -13.96 -8.76
N GLY A 88 22.96 -14.05 -9.33
CA GLY A 88 22.11 -15.24 -9.30
C GLY A 88 21.50 -15.48 -7.90
N ILE A 89 20.96 -16.68 -7.68
CA ILE A 89 20.43 -17.15 -6.40
C ILE A 89 21.39 -18.19 -5.83
N HIS A 90 21.66 -18.11 -4.52
CA HIS A 90 22.52 -19.07 -3.85
C HIS A 90 21.98 -20.51 -4.00
N GLY A 91 22.87 -21.45 -4.31
CA GLY A 91 22.53 -22.87 -4.48
C GLY A 91 22.04 -23.27 -5.88
N LYS A 92 21.95 -22.33 -6.84
CA LYS A 92 21.56 -22.60 -8.22
C LYS A 92 22.69 -22.37 -9.23
N SER A 93 22.67 -23.14 -10.31
CA SER A 93 23.55 -22.96 -11.46
C SER A 93 22.87 -22.07 -12.50
N TYR A 94 23.65 -21.24 -13.19
CA TYR A 94 23.13 -20.27 -14.14
C TYR A 94 23.89 -20.26 -15.45
N THR A 95 23.17 -20.01 -16.53
CA THR A 95 23.73 -19.59 -17.82
C THR A 95 23.20 -18.21 -18.18
N TRP A 96 24.02 -17.46 -18.94
CA TRP A 96 23.67 -16.11 -19.38
C TRP A 96 23.59 -16.08 -20.89
N GLU A 97 22.47 -15.56 -21.39
CA GLU A 97 22.31 -15.20 -22.79
C GLU A 97 22.29 -13.68 -22.90
N MET A 98 23.02 -13.14 -23.87
CA MET A 98 23.15 -11.71 -24.04
C MET A 98 22.93 -11.34 -25.49
N GLY A 99 21.99 -10.43 -25.73
CA GLY A 99 21.64 -10.01 -27.07
C GLY A 99 21.36 -8.52 -27.17
N SER A 100 21.47 -7.95 -28.36
CA SER A 100 21.03 -6.58 -28.60
C SER A 100 19.51 -6.49 -28.47
N ILE A 101 19.01 -5.39 -27.90
CA ILE A 101 17.56 -5.16 -27.76
C ILE A 101 16.88 -4.69 -29.06
N ASN A 102 17.67 -4.40 -30.09
CA ASN A 102 17.20 -3.85 -31.36
C ASN A 102 17.60 -4.68 -32.58
N GLN A 103 18.53 -5.63 -32.44
CA GLN A 103 19.02 -6.47 -33.52
C GLN A 103 19.19 -7.91 -33.03
N PRO A 104 19.06 -8.93 -33.90
CA PRO A 104 19.27 -10.34 -33.54
C PRO A 104 20.77 -10.66 -33.43
N THR A 105 21.52 -9.87 -32.67
CA THR A 105 22.96 -10.07 -32.42
C THR A 105 23.13 -10.65 -31.03
N GLN A 106 23.91 -11.73 -30.92
CA GLN A 106 24.25 -12.40 -29.67
C GLN A 106 25.70 -12.10 -29.28
N TYR A 107 25.96 -12.07 -27.98
CA TYR A 107 27.27 -11.78 -27.40
C TYR A 107 27.61 -12.85 -26.37
N SER A 108 28.88 -13.22 -26.29
CA SER A 108 29.38 -14.13 -25.25
C SER A 108 30.13 -13.34 -24.17
N ILE A 109 29.88 -13.67 -22.90
CA ILE A 109 30.59 -13.07 -21.76
C ILE A 109 31.94 -13.80 -21.63
N LYS A 110 33.04 -13.05 -21.68
CA LYS A 110 34.39 -13.57 -21.47
C LYS A 110 34.78 -13.58 -20.00
N GLY A 111 34.36 -12.55 -19.27
CA GLY A 111 34.69 -12.40 -17.86
C GLY A 111 34.32 -11.03 -17.32
N VAL A 112 34.70 -10.81 -16.07
CA VAL A 112 34.49 -9.57 -15.32
C VAL A 112 35.81 -8.81 -15.24
N VAL A 113 35.81 -7.57 -15.72
CA VAL A 113 37.01 -6.71 -15.75
C VAL A 113 37.06 -5.73 -14.58
N ALA A 114 35.90 -5.34 -14.05
CA ALA A 114 35.77 -4.53 -12.86
C ALA A 114 34.37 -4.70 -12.25
N SER A 115 34.25 -4.52 -10.94
CA SER A 115 32.97 -4.46 -10.26
C SER A 115 33.05 -3.58 -9.03
N ASP A 116 31.97 -2.86 -8.75
CA ASP A 116 31.76 -2.11 -7.54
C ASP A 116 30.42 -2.58 -6.93
N PRO A 117 30.46 -3.68 -6.13
CA PRO A 117 29.23 -4.26 -5.61
C PRO A 117 28.58 -3.42 -4.52
N GLU A 118 29.26 -2.45 -3.91
CA GLU A 118 28.61 -1.51 -2.98
C GLU A 118 27.64 -0.59 -3.72
N TYR A 119 27.98 -0.22 -4.95
CA TYR A 119 27.16 0.59 -5.84
C TYR A 119 26.41 -0.24 -6.89
N ASP A 120 26.37 -1.57 -6.75
CA ASP A 120 25.67 -2.48 -7.66
C ASP A 120 26.13 -2.38 -9.13
N LEU A 121 27.42 -2.11 -9.40
CA LEU A 121 27.98 -2.04 -10.75
C LEU A 121 28.90 -3.22 -11.08
N VAL A 122 28.82 -3.70 -12.32
CA VAL A 122 29.78 -4.67 -12.87
C VAL A 122 30.03 -4.38 -14.36
N ILE A 123 31.29 -4.52 -14.76
CA ILE A 123 31.75 -4.35 -16.13
C ILE A 123 32.23 -5.70 -16.65
N LEU A 124 31.62 -6.13 -17.74
CA LEU A 124 31.88 -7.38 -18.43
C LEU A 124 32.73 -7.13 -19.66
N ARG A 125 33.66 -8.05 -19.94
CA ARG A 125 34.24 -8.20 -21.27
C ARG A 125 33.40 -9.17 -22.09
N VAL A 126 33.16 -8.82 -23.35
CA VAL A 126 32.28 -9.57 -24.23
C VAL A 126 32.89 -9.76 -25.61
N GLU A 127 32.51 -10.84 -26.30
CA GLU A 127 32.86 -11.07 -27.71
C GLU A 127 31.59 -11.15 -28.56
N GLY A 128 31.59 -10.44 -29.69
CA GLY A 128 30.51 -10.40 -30.66
C GLY A 128 30.75 -9.32 -31.72
N LYS A 129 29.74 -9.07 -32.56
CA LYS A 129 29.82 -8.05 -33.62
C LYS A 129 29.90 -6.64 -33.01
N GLU A 130 30.68 -5.75 -33.63
CA GLU A 130 30.75 -4.34 -33.21
C GLU A 130 29.36 -3.69 -33.15
N THR A 131 29.15 -2.86 -32.13
CA THR A 131 27.90 -2.16 -31.87
C THR A 131 28.16 -0.73 -31.41
N ALA A 132 27.10 0.07 -31.32
CA ALA A 132 27.17 1.44 -30.86
C ALA A 132 27.67 1.50 -29.40
N VAL A 133 28.56 2.44 -29.12
CA VAL A 133 29.10 2.71 -27.78
C VAL A 133 28.49 4.02 -27.29
N LEU A 134 28.02 4.05 -26.04
CA LEU A 134 27.51 5.27 -25.44
C LEU A 134 28.62 6.07 -24.78
N GLN A 135 28.58 7.39 -24.99
CA GLN A 135 29.45 8.33 -24.30
C GLN A 135 28.95 8.56 -22.87
N LEU A 136 29.89 8.63 -21.91
CA LEU A 136 29.56 8.92 -20.53
C LEU A 136 29.54 10.43 -20.29
N GLY A 137 28.37 10.97 -19.97
CA GLY A 137 28.18 12.37 -19.57
C GLY A 137 28.67 12.61 -18.14
N ASP A 138 28.74 13.87 -17.73
CA ASP A 138 29.12 14.28 -16.37
C ASP A 138 27.91 14.34 -15.44
N SER A 139 27.78 13.35 -14.57
CA SER A 139 26.66 13.26 -13.64
C SER A 139 26.64 14.36 -12.57
N ASP A 140 27.75 15.04 -12.31
CA ASP A 140 27.81 16.12 -11.32
C ASP A 140 27.16 17.42 -11.84
N THR A 141 26.94 17.50 -13.16
CA THR A 141 26.28 18.65 -13.81
C THR A 141 24.76 18.51 -13.90
N VAL A 142 24.22 17.34 -13.54
CA VAL A 142 22.79 17.00 -13.64
C VAL A 142 21.95 17.92 -12.76
N LYS A 143 20.80 18.36 -13.26
CA LYS A 143 19.90 19.29 -12.54
C LYS A 143 18.53 18.66 -12.24
N LEU A 144 17.91 19.12 -11.15
CA LEU A 144 16.50 18.80 -10.87
C LEU A 144 15.61 19.25 -12.04
N GLY A 145 14.68 18.38 -12.42
CA GLY A 145 13.76 18.60 -13.54
C GLY A 145 14.36 18.32 -14.92
N GLU A 146 15.66 18.00 -15.02
CA GLU A 146 16.30 17.67 -16.27
C GLU A 146 15.64 16.46 -16.94
N LYS A 147 15.36 16.57 -18.24
CA LYS A 147 14.73 15.50 -19.01
C LYS A 147 15.74 14.41 -19.29
N VAL A 148 15.31 13.17 -19.11
CA VAL A 148 16.14 11.99 -19.31
C VAL A 148 15.39 10.93 -20.08
N ILE A 149 16.14 10.02 -20.70
CA ILE A 149 15.60 8.84 -21.36
C ILE A 149 16.25 7.61 -20.74
N ALA A 150 15.45 6.82 -20.01
CA ALA A 150 15.88 5.53 -19.51
C ALA A 150 15.62 4.46 -20.58
N VAL A 151 16.63 3.65 -20.88
CA VAL A 151 16.52 2.57 -21.87
C VAL A 151 16.70 1.23 -21.18
N GLY A 152 15.84 0.28 -21.55
CA GLY A 152 15.89 -1.07 -21.00
C GLY A 152 14.92 -2.00 -21.71
N THR A 153 14.59 -3.10 -21.06
CA THR A 153 13.73 -4.15 -21.60
C THR A 153 12.43 -4.28 -20.80
N HIS A 154 11.39 -4.84 -21.42
CA HIS A 154 10.14 -5.15 -20.73
C HIS A 154 9.51 -6.43 -21.29
N GLY A 155 9.32 -7.45 -20.44
CA GLY A 155 8.48 -8.61 -20.74
C GLY A 155 9.18 -9.97 -20.65
N ASN A 156 8.40 -10.98 -20.24
CA ASN A 156 8.74 -12.40 -20.17
C ASN A 156 9.30 -12.93 -21.51
N THR A 157 10.50 -13.51 -21.44
CA THR A 157 11.09 -14.71 -22.09
C THR A 157 10.70 -15.17 -23.51
N ASN A 158 9.76 -14.55 -24.20
CA ASN A 158 9.45 -14.80 -25.60
C ASN A 158 10.07 -13.71 -26.46
N LYS A 159 10.70 -14.13 -27.56
CA LYS A 159 11.69 -13.43 -28.40
C LYS A 159 11.22 -12.16 -29.15
N ASP A 160 10.16 -11.49 -28.67
CA ASP A 160 9.61 -10.25 -29.24
C ASP A 160 9.80 -9.03 -28.30
N THR A 161 10.92 -8.96 -27.57
CA THR A 161 11.24 -7.84 -26.68
C THR A 161 11.96 -6.71 -27.43
N LEU A 162 11.19 -5.86 -28.11
CA LEU A 162 11.70 -4.56 -28.59
C LEU A 162 12.16 -3.73 -27.39
N GLY A 163 13.44 -3.34 -27.39
CA GLY A 163 13.98 -2.37 -26.44
C GLY A 163 13.05 -1.18 -26.22
N ARG A 164 12.80 -0.81 -24.96
CA ARG A 164 11.94 0.32 -24.60
C ARG A 164 12.78 1.48 -24.10
N ALA A 165 12.34 2.68 -24.47
CA ALA A 165 12.92 3.93 -24.00
C ALA A 165 11.78 4.72 -23.35
N ILE A 166 11.97 5.13 -22.10
CA ILE A 166 10.98 5.85 -21.31
C ILE A 166 11.54 7.23 -21.00
N GLU A 167 10.79 8.24 -21.38
CA GLU A 167 11.07 9.61 -20.99
C GLU A 167 10.77 9.81 -19.50
N GLY A 168 11.67 10.51 -18.82
CA GLY A 168 11.53 10.86 -17.42
C GLY A 168 12.15 12.21 -17.12
N THR A 169 12.16 12.55 -15.83
CA THR A 169 12.84 13.73 -15.32
C THR A 169 13.59 13.41 -14.04
N ILE A 170 14.71 14.08 -13.80
CA ILE A 170 15.44 13.98 -12.53
C ILE A 170 14.57 14.62 -11.44
N SER A 171 14.13 13.82 -10.48
CA SER A 171 13.28 14.26 -9.37
C SER A 171 14.04 14.46 -8.07
N ARG A 172 15.22 13.85 -7.93
CA ARG A 172 16.11 14.05 -6.78
C ARG A 172 17.57 13.79 -7.14
N ILE A 173 18.45 14.55 -6.51
CA ILE A 173 19.90 14.36 -6.56
C ILE A 173 20.39 14.10 -5.13
N ALA A 174 21.10 12.98 -4.93
CA ALA A 174 21.79 12.64 -3.69
C ALA A 174 23.26 12.33 -4.00
N ALA A 175 24.09 12.24 -2.96
CA ALA A 175 25.54 12.01 -3.12
C ALA A 175 25.90 10.68 -3.81
N THR A 176 25.00 9.69 -3.74
CA THR A 176 25.26 8.32 -4.20
C THR A 176 24.28 7.83 -5.27
N PHE A 177 23.17 8.55 -5.51
CA PHE A 177 22.16 8.18 -6.50
C PHE A 177 21.32 9.39 -6.95
N PHE A 178 20.66 9.23 -8.09
CA PHE A 178 19.57 10.10 -8.53
C PHE A 178 18.24 9.35 -8.45
N ARG A 179 17.15 10.11 -8.32
CA ARG A 179 15.81 9.59 -8.65
C ARG A 179 15.37 10.15 -9.98
N VAL A 180 14.82 9.26 -10.80
CA VAL A 180 14.17 9.61 -12.06
C VAL A 180 12.69 9.33 -11.94
N LYS A 181 11.86 10.34 -12.20
CA LYS A 181 10.40 10.20 -12.34
C LYS A 181 10.09 9.57 -13.70
N ALA A 182 10.15 8.24 -13.74
CA ALA A 182 9.82 7.39 -14.87
C ALA A 182 9.34 6.03 -14.34
N THR A 183 8.41 5.39 -15.04
CA THR A 183 7.99 4.01 -14.74
C THR A 183 9.05 3.03 -15.22
N LEU A 184 10.13 2.88 -14.46
CA LEU A 184 11.14 1.86 -14.73
C LEU A 184 10.55 0.50 -14.34
N LEU A 185 10.48 -0.42 -15.30
CA LEU A 185 9.85 -1.74 -15.12
C LEU A 185 10.92 -2.79 -14.78
N PRO A 186 10.55 -3.97 -14.25
CA PRO A 186 11.47 -5.10 -14.18
C PRO A 186 12.14 -5.35 -15.54
N GLY A 187 13.47 -5.50 -15.52
CA GLY A 187 14.32 -5.63 -16.71
C GLY A 187 15.14 -4.38 -17.06
N TYR A 188 14.81 -3.19 -16.51
CA TYR A 188 15.60 -1.97 -16.74
C TYR A 188 16.92 -1.91 -15.97
N SER A 189 17.09 -2.73 -14.93
CA SER A 189 18.30 -2.76 -14.10
C SER A 189 19.56 -3.00 -14.94
N GLY A 190 20.57 -2.15 -14.78
CA GLY A 190 21.79 -2.08 -15.58
C GLY A 190 21.67 -1.28 -16.89
N GLY A 191 20.48 -0.83 -17.28
CA GLY A 191 20.24 -0.04 -18.50
C GLY A 191 20.63 1.44 -18.37
N PRO A 192 20.96 2.13 -19.48
CA PRO A 192 21.45 3.50 -19.43
C PRO A 192 20.32 4.53 -19.22
N VAL A 193 20.65 5.60 -18.52
CA VAL A 193 19.83 6.81 -18.39
C VAL A 193 20.56 7.96 -19.09
N LEU A 194 19.94 8.46 -20.14
CA LEU A 194 20.54 9.41 -21.07
C LEU A 194 20.02 10.83 -20.84
N ASN A 195 20.90 11.82 -20.95
CA ASN A 195 20.51 13.23 -21.07
C ASN A 195 20.03 13.55 -22.51
N SER A 196 19.62 14.79 -22.77
CA SER A 196 19.15 15.21 -24.09
C SER A 196 20.21 15.21 -25.20
N ALA A 197 21.50 15.13 -24.83
CA ALA A 197 22.61 15.00 -25.77
C ALA A 197 22.89 13.53 -26.16
N GLY A 198 22.22 12.57 -25.52
CA GLY A 198 22.46 11.14 -25.72
C GLY A 198 23.63 10.59 -24.92
N GLU A 199 24.13 11.35 -23.94
CA GLU A 199 25.19 10.91 -23.04
C GLU A 199 24.59 10.20 -21.81
N VAL A 200 25.29 9.17 -21.34
CA VAL A 200 24.90 8.44 -20.13
C VAL A 200 25.23 9.28 -18.91
N ILE A 201 24.20 9.71 -18.19
CA ILE A 201 24.32 10.40 -16.90
C ILE A 201 24.04 9.46 -15.72
N GLY A 202 23.57 8.25 -15.99
CA GLY A 202 23.47 7.21 -14.97
C GLY A 202 23.00 5.84 -15.45
N ILE A 203 22.94 4.90 -14.50
CA ILE A 203 22.62 3.49 -14.71
C ILE A 203 21.42 3.13 -13.84
N SER A 204 20.38 2.54 -14.44
CA SER A 204 19.16 2.17 -13.72
C SER A 204 19.41 0.98 -12.78
N VAL A 205 18.94 1.02 -11.53
CA VAL A 205 19.12 -0.08 -10.56
C VAL A 205 17.81 -0.75 -10.19
N GLU A 206 16.81 0.06 -9.87
CA GLU A 206 15.54 -0.45 -9.35
C GLU A 206 14.37 0.32 -9.96
N GLY A 207 13.39 -0.46 -10.42
CA GLY A 207 12.09 -0.02 -10.87
C GLY A 207 10.99 -0.95 -10.33
N GLY A 208 9.74 -0.53 -10.36
CA GLY A 208 8.60 -1.34 -9.95
C GLY A 208 7.33 -0.84 -10.63
N GLU A 209 6.41 -1.74 -10.97
CA GLU A 209 5.19 -1.41 -11.73
C GLU A 209 4.31 -0.35 -11.03
N THR A 210 4.39 -0.27 -9.70
CA THR A 210 3.68 0.70 -8.86
C THR A 210 4.51 1.93 -8.50
N LYS A 211 5.81 1.96 -8.84
CA LYS A 211 6.73 3.05 -8.51
C LYS A 211 6.76 4.05 -9.66
N SER A 212 6.35 5.30 -9.40
CA SER A 212 6.42 6.41 -10.36
C SER A 212 7.84 6.96 -10.54
N SER A 213 8.83 6.38 -9.85
CA SER A 213 10.22 6.80 -9.88
C SER A 213 11.19 5.66 -9.57
N GLY A 214 12.31 5.65 -10.28
CA GLY A 214 13.39 4.67 -10.15
C GLY A 214 14.68 5.27 -9.59
N TYR A 215 15.57 4.39 -9.11
CA TYR A 215 16.90 4.74 -8.64
C TYR A 215 17.94 4.58 -9.75
N VAL A 216 18.85 5.55 -9.82
CA VAL A 216 19.87 5.64 -10.86
C VAL A 216 21.24 5.90 -10.23
N ILE A 217 22.23 5.07 -10.56
CA ILE A 217 23.63 5.27 -10.17
C ILE A 217 24.23 6.36 -11.05
N PRO A 218 24.93 7.37 -10.50
CA PRO A 218 25.55 8.45 -11.29
C PRO A 218 26.65 7.92 -12.22
N SER A 219 26.72 8.41 -13.47
CA SER A 219 27.73 7.98 -14.45
C SER A 219 29.17 8.22 -14.01
N ASN A 220 29.46 9.22 -13.17
CA ASN A 220 30.82 9.45 -12.67
C ASN A 220 31.33 8.29 -11.77
N ARG A 221 30.43 7.50 -11.15
CA ARG A 221 30.82 6.26 -10.47
C ARG A 221 31.33 5.22 -11.45
N LEU A 222 30.64 5.08 -12.59
CA LEU A 222 31.08 4.20 -13.67
C LEU A 222 32.39 4.68 -14.30
N LYS A 223 32.58 5.99 -14.47
CA LYS A 223 33.87 6.55 -14.94
C LYS A 223 35.01 6.17 -14.01
N ALA A 224 34.83 6.38 -12.70
CA ALA A 224 35.83 6.00 -11.71
C ALA A 224 36.12 4.48 -11.72
N LEU A 225 35.11 3.63 -11.95
CA LEU A 225 35.29 2.19 -12.07
C LEU A 225 36.06 1.80 -13.35
N LEU A 226 35.79 2.48 -14.46
CA LEU A 226 36.52 2.31 -15.73
C LEU A 226 37.99 2.73 -15.63
N GLU A 227 38.29 3.80 -14.89
CA GLU A 227 39.67 4.26 -14.66
C GLU A 227 40.49 3.27 -13.80
N ASN A 228 39.82 2.50 -12.94
CA ASN A 228 40.44 1.56 -12.02
C ASN A 228 40.24 0.09 -12.44
N MET A 229 40.06 -0.18 -13.74
CA MET A 229 39.91 -1.56 -14.24
C MET A 229 41.14 -2.40 -13.95
N SER A 230 40.90 -3.66 -13.58
CA SER A 230 41.96 -4.65 -13.41
C SER A 230 42.56 -5.04 -14.76
N GLU A 231 43.89 -5.12 -14.85
CA GLU A 231 44.57 -5.71 -16.00
C GLU A 231 44.25 -7.21 -16.16
N ARG A 232 43.93 -7.89 -15.05
CA ARG A 232 43.48 -9.29 -15.04
C ARG A 232 41.97 -9.36 -15.10
N GLU A 233 41.47 -10.06 -16.11
CA GLU A 233 40.07 -10.48 -16.23
C GLU A 233 39.79 -11.68 -15.33
N LYS A 234 38.71 -11.60 -14.54
CA LYS A 234 38.20 -12.72 -13.72
C LYS A 234 37.19 -13.52 -14.52
N SER A 235 37.18 -14.85 -14.37
CA SER A 235 36.02 -15.62 -14.84
C SER A 235 34.77 -15.22 -14.05
N VAL A 236 33.58 -15.45 -14.62
CA VAL A 236 32.31 -15.17 -13.93
C VAL A 236 32.21 -15.99 -12.64
N GLU A 237 32.72 -17.23 -12.64
CA GLU A 237 32.75 -18.12 -11.48
C GLU A 237 33.70 -17.60 -10.38
N GLU A 238 34.89 -17.13 -10.77
CA GLU A 238 35.84 -16.51 -9.82
C GLU A 238 35.22 -15.27 -9.16
N TRP A 239 34.57 -14.42 -9.96
CA TRP A 239 33.88 -13.23 -9.45
C TRP A 239 32.71 -13.58 -8.52
N ARG A 240 31.90 -14.60 -8.86
CA ARG A 240 30.79 -15.07 -8.01
C ARG A 240 31.25 -15.70 -6.70
N ALA A 241 32.50 -16.14 -6.61
CA ALA A 241 33.06 -16.67 -5.37
C ALA A 241 33.40 -15.57 -4.34
N GLU A 242 33.43 -14.30 -4.75
CA GLU A 242 33.74 -13.17 -3.87
C GLU A 242 32.70 -13.02 -2.75
N PRO A 243 33.10 -12.67 -1.52
CA PRO A 243 32.20 -12.61 -0.37
C PRO A 243 30.94 -11.76 -0.59
N MET A 244 31.11 -10.55 -1.14
CA MET A 244 29.99 -9.64 -1.39
C MET A 244 29.04 -10.19 -2.46
N ILE A 245 29.55 -10.81 -3.53
CA ILE A 245 28.71 -11.39 -4.59
C ILE A 245 27.94 -12.61 -4.07
N ARG A 246 28.57 -13.42 -3.21
CA ARG A 246 27.88 -14.50 -2.49
C ARG A 246 26.81 -13.96 -1.54
N ALA A 247 27.05 -12.83 -0.88
CA ALA A 247 26.07 -12.17 -0.04
C ALA A 247 24.86 -11.68 -0.87
N TYR A 248 25.09 -11.12 -2.06
CA TYR A 248 24.01 -10.81 -3.02
C TYR A 248 23.21 -12.05 -3.41
N ALA A 249 23.87 -13.16 -3.75
CA ALA A 249 23.18 -14.39 -4.13
C ALA A 249 22.32 -14.96 -2.99
N LEU A 250 22.79 -14.83 -1.74
CA LEU A 250 22.03 -15.20 -0.54
C LEU A 250 20.86 -14.25 -0.27
N ALA A 251 21.04 -12.95 -0.50
CA ALA A 251 19.93 -11.99 -0.42
C ALA A 251 18.85 -12.29 -1.47
N ASN A 252 19.25 -12.64 -2.70
CA ASN A 252 18.33 -13.06 -3.76
C ASN A 252 17.59 -14.36 -3.39
N LEU A 253 18.26 -15.31 -2.72
CA LEU A 253 17.59 -16.49 -2.14
C LEU A 253 16.54 -16.07 -1.12
N GLY A 254 16.89 -15.12 -0.25
CA GLY A 254 15.94 -14.57 0.71
C GLY A 254 14.73 -13.92 0.06
N ASP A 255 14.90 -13.20 -1.06
CA ASP A 255 13.77 -12.61 -1.78
C ASP A 255 12.89 -13.70 -2.40
N ALA A 256 13.49 -14.73 -3.00
CA ALA A 256 12.78 -15.86 -3.58
C ALA A 256 11.95 -16.62 -2.54
N GLU A 257 12.54 -16.94 -1.38
CA GLU A 257 11.85 -17.57 -0.26
C GLU A 257 10.69 -16.70 0.26
N LYS A 258 10.87 -15.38 0.30
CA LYS A 258 9.79 -14.45 0.68
C LYS A 258 8.63 -14.49 -0.31
N VAL A 259 8.92 -14.54 -1.62
CA VAL A 259 7.89 -14.68 -2.67
C VAL A 259 7.14 -16.00 -2.54
N LEU A 260 7.83 -17.07 -2.14
CA LEU A 260 7.22 -18.38 -1.84
C LEU A 260 6.44 -18.42 -0.50
N GLY A 261 6.46 -17.34 0.29
CA GLY A 261 5.80 -17.28 1.59
C GLY A 261 6.62 -17.85 2.75
N ASN A 262 7.86 -18.29 2.50
CA ASN A 262 8.76 -18.91 3.48
C ASN A 262 9.58 -17.86 4.22
N ALA A 263 8.91 -17.00 5.00
CA ALA A 263 9.58 -15.86 5.66
C ALA A 263 10.74 -16.27 6.60
N GLN A 264 10.66 -17.44 7.24
CA GLN A 264 11.75 -17.93 8.10
C GLN A 264 13.00 -18.33 7.30
N SER A 265 12.82 -19.03 6.17
CA SER A 265 13.90 -19.37 5.24
C SER A 265 14.52 -18.10 4.65
N ALA A 266 13.69 -17.11 4.33
CA ALA A 266 14.15 -15.81 3.86
C ALA A 266 15.08 -15.14 4.89
N ILE A 267 14.67 -15.09 6.16
CA ILE A 267 15.49 -14.55 7.25
C ILE A 267 16.82 -15.29 7.37
N ALA A 268 16.82 -16.62 7.30
CA ALA A 268 18.05 -17.42 7.39
C ALA A 268 19.03 -17.12 6.23
N ALA A 269 18.51 -16.92 5.03
CA ALA A 269 19.31 -16.52 3.87
C ALA A 269 19.91 -15.12 4.04
N TYR A 270 19.12 -14.14 4.51
CA TYR A 270 19.64 -12.80 4.80
C TYR A 270 20.66 -12.80 5.95
N ASP A 271 20.46 -13.62 6.98
CA ASP A 271 21.44 -13.80 8.05
C ASP A 271 22.77 -14.34 7.52
N ALA A 272 22.72 -15.28 6.56
CA ALA A 272 23.91 -15.78 5.90
C ALA A 272 24.60 -14.69 5.06
N ALA A 273 23.83 -13.87 4.33
CA ALA A 273 24.37 -12.73 3.58
C ALA A 273 25.10 -11.74 4.51
N ILE A 274 24.46 -11.37 5.63
CA ILE A 274 25.02 -10.44 6.63
C ILE A 274 26.27 -11.04 7.31
N ARG A 275 26.33 -12.36 7.54
CA ARG A 275 27.55 -12.99 8.08
C ARG A 275 28.73 -12.92 7.12
N LEU A 276 28.50 -12.99 5.81
CA LEU A 276 29.56 -12.84 4.80
C LEU A 276 29.99 -11.38 4.65
N THR A 277 29.03 -10.46 4.70
CA THR A 277 29.28 -9.03 4.51
C THR A 277 28.48 -8.20 5.52
N PRO A 278 29.06 -7.92 6.72
CA PRO A 278 28.35 -7.29 7.83
C PRO A 278 27.85 -5.87 7.59
N ASP A 279 28.36 -5.18 6.57
CA ASP A 279 28.00 -3.84 6.11
C ASP A 279 27.00 -3.84 4.94
N PHE A 280 26.50 -5.01 4.52
CA PHE A 280 25.55 -5.14 3.42
C PHE A 280 24.15 -4.58 3.78
N ALA A 281 23.99 -3.28 3.61
CA ALA A 281 22.82 -2.50 4.00
C ALA A 281 21.49 -3.09 3.49
N ALA A 282 21.46 -3.53 2.23
CA ALA A 282 20.28 -4.07 1.60
C ALA A 282 19.80 -5.37 2.28
N ALA A 283 20.71 -6.24 2.74
CA ALA A 283 20.35 -7.48 3.42
C ALA A 283 19.66 -7.20 4.77
N TYR A 284 20.11 -6.19 5.53
CA TYR A 284 19.40 -5.76 6.74
C TYR A 284 17.99 -5.26 6.42
N ALA A 285 17.83 -4.37 5.43
CA ALA A 285 16.51 -3.85 5.07
C ALA A 285 15.54 -4.96 4.60
N LYS A 286 16.06 -5.94 3.84
CA LYS A 286 15.29 -7.10 3.39
C LYS A 286 14.94 -8.06 4.54
N ARG A 287 15.87 -8.33 5.46
CA ARG A 287 15.62 -9.11 6.68
C ARG A 287 14.58 -8.44 7.57
N GLY A 288 14.68 -7.12 7.74
CA GLY A 288 13.71 -6.33 8.50
C GLY A 288 12.29 -6.42 7.92
N SER A 289 12.16 -6.40 6.58
CA SER A 289 10.89 -6.63 5.90
C SER A 289 10.33 -8.04 6.13
N ALA A 290 11.18 -9.07 6.09
CA ALA A 290 10.74 -10.45 6.38
C ALA A 290 10.32 -10.63 7.85
N LYS A 291 11.06 -10.06 8.80
CA LYS A 291 10.67 -10.03 10.22
C LYS A 291 9.34 -9.31 10.45
N TYR A 292 9.09 -8.24 9.70
CA TYR A 292 7.81 -7.52 9.77
C TYR A 292 6.64 -8.43 9.40
N SER A 293 6.78 -9.23 8.33
CA SER A 293 5.74 -10.19 7.94
C SER A 293 5.47 -11.29 8.96
N LEU A 294 6.43 -11.56 9.86
CA LEU A 294 6.27 -12.47 11.00
C LEU A 294 5.79 -11.77 12.29
N GLY A 295 5.53 -10.46 12.24
CA GLY A 295 5.11 -9.68 13.40
C GLY A 295 6.24 -9.30 14.36
N ASP A 296 7.51 -9.59 14.05
CA ASP A 296 8.67 -9.15 14.84
C ASP A 296 9.02 -7.68 14.56
N TYR A 297 8.15 -6.78 15.00
CA TYR A 297 8.31 -5.35 14.78
C TYR A 297 9.55 -4.77 15.46
N ARG A 298 9.99 -5.32 16.60
CA ARG A 298 11.20 -4.86 17.30
C ARG A 298 12.45 -5.28 16.53
N GLY A 299 12.51 -6.50 16.00
CA GLY A 299 13.58 -6.95 15.13
C GLY A 299 13.62 -6.19 13.80
N THR A 300 12.46 -5.87 13.22
CA THR A 300 12.36 -4.99 12.05
C THR A 300 12.98 -3.62 12.30
N ILE A 301 12.68 -2.99 13.44
CA ILE A 301 13.25 -1.68 13.79
C ILE A 301 14.77 -1.75 13.87
N LYS A 302 15.32 -2.77 14.57
CA LYS A 302 16.77 -2.97 14.68
C LYS A 302 17.45 -3.15 13.32
N ASP A 303 16.83 -3.92 12.43
CA ASP A 303 17.38 -4.16 11.09
C ASP A 303 17.34 -2.89 10.22
N TYR A 304 16.26 -2.10 10.29
CA TYR A 304 16.23 -0.82 9.59
C TYR A 304 17.17 0.23 10.19
N ASP A 305 17.37 0.23 11.52
CA ASP A 305 18.38 1.05 12.17
C ASP A 305 19.79 0.69 11.66
N ALA A 306 20.11 -0.61 11.55
CA ALA A 306 21.38 -1.07 11.00
C ALA A 306 21.56 -0.68 9.52
N ALA A 307 20.54 -0.89 8.69
CA ALA A 307 20.57 -0.51 7.28
C ALA A 307 20.79 0.99 7.07
N ILE A 308 20.12 1.83 7.87
CA ILE A 308 20.31 3.29 7.83
C ILE A 308 21.70 3.67 8.33
N GLY A 309 22.19 3.00 9.38
CA GLY A 309 23.53 3.22 9.94
C GLY A 309 24.66 2.94 8.93
N THR A 310 24.45 2.05 7.97
CA THR A 310 25.39 1.77 6.87
C THR A 310 25.19 2.66 5.63
N GLY A 311 24.34 3.70 5.73
CA GLY A 311 24.18 4.72 4.69
C GLY A 311 22.96 4.55 3.77
N LEU A 312 22.06 3.60 4.03
CA LEU A 312 20.85 3.40 3.23
C LEU A 312 19.82 4.52 3.46
N ASP A 313 19.77 5.50 2.56
CA ASP A 313 18.92 6.69 2.68
C ASP A 313 17.70 6.69 1.72
N TYR A 314 16.88 5.65 1.82
CA TYR A 314 15.68 5.49 0.99
C TYR A 314 14.41 5.81 1.76
N ALA A 315 13.52 6.62 1.17
CA ALA A 315 12.24 6.97 1.77
C ALA A 315 11.44 5.73 2.22
N ALA A 316 11.44 4.67 1.42
CA ALA A 316 10.76 3.40 1.73
C ALA A 316 11.26 2.73 3.03
N VAL A 317 12.56 2.85 3.34
CA VAL A 317 13.12 2.27 4.57
C VAL A 317 12.58 3.01 5.79
N TYR A 318 12.49 4.34 5.73
CA TYR A 318 11.90 5.14 6.80
C TYR A 318 10.39 4.91 6.90
N VAL A 319 9.65 4.79 5.80
CA VAL A 319 8.23 4.41 5.83
C VAL A 319 8.06 3.08 6.54
N ASN A 320 8.78 2.03 6.14
CA ASN A 320 8.64 0.70 6.71
C ASN A 320 9.06 0.65 8.20
N ARG A 321 10.13 1.36 8.58
CA ARG A 321 10.52 1.49 10.00
C ARG A 321 9.47 2.27 10.79
N GLY A 322 8.88 3.30 10.20
CA GLY A 322 7.79 4.06 10.80
C GLY A 322 6.56 3.20 11.07
N VAL A 323 6.18 2.33 10.12
CA VAL A 323 5.07 1.39 10.30
C VAL A 323 5.37 0.40 11.42
N ALA A 324 6.58 -0.17 11.46
CA ALA A 324 7.01 -1.04 12.57
C ALA A 324 6.97 -0.33 13.93
N LYS A 325 7.43 0.93 13.99
CA LYS A 325 7.35 1.78 15.20
C LYS A 325 5.91 2.04 15.63
N ARG A 326 4.98 2.25 14.69
CA ARG A 326 3.54 2.39 15.00
C ARG A 326 3.00 1.13 15.67
N ASN A 327 3.32 -0.05 15.15
CA ASN A 327 2.82 -1.32 15.70
C ASN A 327 3.34 -1.62 17.12
N VAL A 328 4.47 -1.04 17.52
CA VAL A 328 4.95 -1.08 18.93
C VAL A 328 4.53 0.16 19.74
N ARG A 329 3.52 0.90 19.28
CA ARG A 329 2.97 2.14 19.88
C ARG A 329 4.00 3.27 20.08
N HIS A 330 5.09 3.25 19.33
CA HIS A 330 6.13 4.29 19.35
C HIS A 330 5.80 5.41 18.34
N HIS A 331 4.65 6.07 18.54
CA HIS A 331 4.06 7.04 17.61
C HIS A 331 4.99 8.21 17.27
N LYS A 332 5.66 8.81 18.27
CA LYS A 332 6.60 9.94 18.05
C LYS A 332 7.75 9.57 17.11
N GLY A 333 8.33 8.38 17.28
CA GLY A 333 9.41 7.92 16.41
C GLY A 333 8.93 7.55 15.00
N ALA A 334 7.70 7.04 14.88
CA ALA A 334 7.09 6.78 13.57
C ALA A 334 6.85 8.09 12.80
N ILE A 335 6.31 9.13 13.45
CA ILE A 335 6.15 10.46 12.84
C ILE A 335 7.51 11.01 12.39
N LYS A 336 8.57 10.88 13.20
CA LYS A 336 9.93 11.31 12.81
C LYS A 336 10.40 10.60 11.54
N ASP A 337 10.17 9.30 11.43
CA ASP A 337 10.54 8.54 10.25
C ASP A 337 9.72 8.96 9.01
N TYR A 338 8.40 9.17 9.14
CA TYR A 338 7.59 9.67 8.03
C TYR A 338 7.98 11.08 7.61
N ASN A 339 8.39 11.95 8.54
CA ASN A 339 8.93 13.28 8.21
C ASN A 339 10.21 13.16 7.38
N ILE A 340 11.10 12.21 7.73
CA ILE A 340 12.29 11.94 6.93
C ILE A 340 11.90 11.39 5.56
N ALA A 341 10.99 10.41 5.49
CA ALA A 341 10.51 9.85 4.23
C ALA A 341 9.93 10.93 3.29
N ILE A 342 9.10 11.85 3.82
CA ILE A 342 8.52 12.97 3.06
C ILE A 342 9.59 13.95 2.60
N ARG A 343 10.61 14.23 3.43
CA ARG A 343 11.75 15.06 3.02
C ARG A 343 12.56 14.40 1.89
N LEU A 344 12.72 13.08 1.94
CA LEU A 344 13.45 12.28 0.95
C LEU A 344 12.66 12.08 -0.36
N ASP A 345 11.33 12.04 -0.27
CA ASP A 345 10.39 11.88 -1.37
C ASP A 345 9.09 12.66 -1.06
N PRO A 346 9.00 13.94 -1.45
CA PRO A 346 7.84 14.78 -1.17
C PRO A 346 6.54 14.32 -1.85
N GLU A 347 6.63 13.42 -2.84
CA GLU A 347 5.49 12.81 -3.53
C GLU A 347 5.11 11.44 -2.92
N ASN A 348 5.71 11.04 -1.80
CA ASN A 348 5.42 9.77 -1.15
C ASN A 348 4.06 9.78 -0.43
N VAL A 349 3.02 9.43 -1.16
CA VAL A 349 1.62 9.37 -0.68
C VAL A 349 1.48 8.45 0.53
N GLU A 350 2.19 7.33 0.56
CA GLU A 350 2.13 6.36 1.67
C GLU A 350 2.64 6.97 2.99
N ALA A 351 3.70 7.78 2.94
CA ALA A 351 4.22 8.46 4.11
C ALA A 351 3.21 9.47 4.68
N TYR A 352 2.52 10.24 3.83
CA TYR A 352 1.44 11.14 4.29
C TYR A 352 0.27 10.37 4.88
N LEU A 353 -0.22 9.32 4.21
CA LEU A 353 -1.33 8.50 4.71
C LEU A 353 -0.99 7.87 6.06
N ASN A 354 0.22 7.33 6.21
CA ASN A 354 0.63 6.69 7.46
C ASN A 354 0.88 7.70 8.59
N ARG A 355 1.41 8.89 8.29
CA ARG A 355 1.54 9.97 9.27
C ARG A 355 0.18 10.50 9.71
N GLY A 356 -0.76 10.69 8.77
CA GLY A 356 -2.14 11.05 9.04
C GLY A 356 -2.85 10.03 9.93
N ASN A 357 -2.69 8.73 9.67
CA ASN A 357 -3.28 7.68 10.52
C ASN A 357 -2.77 7.77 11.97
N ILE A 358 -1.47 8.01 12.17
CA ILE A 358 -0.95 8.18 13.54
C ILE A 358 -1.47 9.45 14.19
N ARG A 359 -1.68 10.52 13.43
CA ARG A 359 -2.26 11.76 13.95
C ARG A 359 -3.71 11.56 14.39
N VAL A 360 -4.51 10.78 13.65
CA VAL A 360 -5.83 10.32 14.09
C VAL A 360 -5.74 9.52 15.40
N ASP A 361 -4.80 8.56 15.50
CA ASP A 361 -4.57 7.80 16.75
C ASP A 361 -4.20 8.70 17.96
N LEU A 362 -3.70 9.91 17.69
CA LEU A 362 -3.33 10.91 18.69
C LEU A 362 -4.37 12.03 18.82
N GLU A 363 -5.54 11.88 18.19
CA GLU A 363 -6.64 12.86 18.15
C GLU A 363 -6.25 14.23 17.56
N ASP A 364 -5.14 14.29 16.82
CA ASP A 364 -4.67 15.46 16.08
C ASP A 364 -5.33 15.47 14.68
N TYR A 365 -6.66 15.60 14.67
CA TYR A 365 -7.48 15.48 13.46
C TYR A 365 -7.15 16.56 12.43
N GLU A 366 -6.86 17.78 12.86
CA GLU A 366 -6.50 18.90 11.98
C GLU A 366 -5.26 18.56 11.14
N MET A 367 -4.18 18.15 11.79
CA MET A 367 -2.95 17.78 11.09
C MET A 367 -3.08 16.47 10.32
N ALA A 368 -3.96 15.55 10.73
CA ALA A 368 -4.28 14.36 9.95
C ALA A 368 -4.97 14.72 8.62
N ILE A 369 -5.95 15.62 8.68
CA ILE A 369 -6.67 16.13 7.50
C ILE A 369 -5.70 16.81 6.52
N GLU A 370 -4.72 17.59 7.01
CA GLU A 370 -3.68 18.19 6.16
C GLU A 370 -2.83 17.15 5.41
N ASP A 371 -2.45 16.06 6.09
CA ASP A 371 -1.71 14.96 5.47
C ASP A 371 -2.54 14.28 4.39
N TYR A 372 -3.81 13.98 4.68
CA TYR A 372 -4.72 13.39 3.70
C TYR A 372 -5.03 14.34 2.54
N ASN A 373 -5.15 15.65 2.78
CA ASN A 373 -5.26 16.66 1.74
C ASN A 373 -4.08 16.61 0.78
N THR A 374 -2.87 16.50 1.32
CA THR A 374 -1.65 16.38 0.51
C THR A 374 -1.65 15.08 -0.28
N ALA A 375 -1.98 13.95 0.34
CA ALA A 375 -2.09 12.65 -0.32
C ALA A 375 -3.10 12.69 -1.50
N ILE A 376 -4.27 13.30 -1.32
CA ILE A 376 -5.30 13.46 -2.37
C ILE A 376 -4.82 14.39 -3.48
N ARG A 377 -4.16 15.51 -3.14
CA ARG A 377 -3.61 16.48 -4.11
C ARG A 377 -2.57 15.85 -5.05
N LEU A 378 -1.81 14.87 -4.56
CA LEU A 378 -0.85 14.10 -5.36
C LEU A 378 -1.52 13.17 -6.39
N LYS A 379 -2.85 12.99 -6.32
CA LYS A 379 -3.66 12.17 -7.23
C LYS A 379 -3.06 10.78 -7.47
N PRO A 380 -2.81 9.99 -6.40
CA PRO A 380 -2.26 8.65 -6.56
C PRO A 380 -3.18 7.77 -7.40
N LYS A 381 -2.60 6.80 -8.09
CA LYS A 381 -3.35 5.84 -8.91
C LYS A 381 -3.86 4.67 -8.06
N GLY A 382 -4.82 3.93 -8.62
CA GLY A 382 -5.33 2.71 -8.02
C GLY A 382 -6.05 2.96 -6.69
N ILE A 383 -5.79 2.09 -5.71
CA ILE A 383 -6.54 2.04 -4.45
C ILE A 383 -6.23 3.20 -3.50
N MET A 384 -5.09 3.88 -3.67
CA MET A 384 -4.61 4.86 -2.70
C MET A 384 -5.46 6.13 -2.68
N LEU A 385 -5.99 6.58 -3.82
CA LEU A 385 -6.83 7.78 -3.88
C LEU A 385 -8.17 7.58 -3.14
N PRO A 386 -8.98 6.55 -3.45
CA PRO A 386 -10.22 6.32 -2.69
C PRO A 386 -9.93 5.98 -1.23
N PHE A 387 -8.82 5.30 -0.92
CA PHE A 387 -8.40 5.08 0.47
C PHE A 387 -8.09 6.40 1.20
N ALA A 388 -7.42 7.35 0.55
CA ALA A 388 -7.14 8.67 1.13
C ALA A 388 -8.44 9.44 1.44
N TYR A 389 -9.43 9.37 0.55
CA TYR A 389 -10.76 9.94 0.80
C TYR A 389 -11.44 9.30 2.02
N VAL A 390 -11.48 7.96 2.10
CA VAL A 390 -12.05 7.25 3.28
C VAL A 390 -11.34 7.65 4.58
N LYS A 391 -10.01 7.78 4.55
CA LYS A 391 -9.24 8.18 5.73
C LYS A 391 -9.50 9.62 6.15
N ARG A 392 -9.60 10.55 5.20
CA ARG A 392 -9.96 11.94 5.48
C ARG A 392 -11.40 12.07 5.98
N ALA A 393 -12.32 11.29 5.40
CA ALA A 393 -13.71 11.24 5.83
C ALA A 393 -13.84 10.79 7.29
N GLY A 394 -13.12 9.74 7.69
CA GLY A 394 -13.06 9.29 9.09
C GLY A 394 -12.55 10.39 10.03
N ALA A 395 -11.40 11.00 9.71
CA ALA A 395 -10.86 12.08 10.54
C ALA A 395 -11.79 13.30 10.64
N LYS A 396 -12.49 13.66 9.55
CA LYS A 396 -13.50 14.71 9.56
C LYS A 396 -14.69 14.36 10.44
N LEU A 397 -15.19 13.12 10.34
CA LEU A 397 -16.28 12.64 11.16
C LEU A 397 -15.93 12.71 12.66
N ASP A 398 -14.72 12.24 13.02
CA ASP A 398 -14.22 12.28 14.40
C ASP A 398 -14.03 13.72 14.91
N SER A 399 -13.65 14.66 14.02
CA SER A 399 -13.58 16.09 14.35
C SER A 399 -14.95 16.81 14.36
N GLY A 400 -16.04 16.11 14.04
CA GLY A 400 -17.41 16.64 13.99
C GLY A 400 -17.86 17.24 12.66
N ASP A 401 -16.99 17.30 11.63
CA ASP A 401 -17.33 17.72 10.27
C ASP A 401 -18.07 16.62 9.50
N LYS A 402 -19.32 16.37 9.90
CA LYS A 402 -20.19 15.34 9.30
C LYS A 402 -20.42 15.56 7.80
N ILE A 403 -20.61 16.81 7.36
CA ILE A 403 -20.88 17.14 5.96
C ILE A 403 -19.64 16.93 5.09
N GLY A 404 -18.46 17.38 5.55
CA GLY A 404 -17.21 17.15 4.85
C GLY A 404 -16.82 15.68 4.81
N ALA A 405 -17.19 14.88 5.83
CA ALA A 405 -17.02 13.44 5.84
C ALA A 405 -17.89 12.75 4.78
N LEU A 406 -19.18 13.08 4.71
CA LEU A 406 -20.10 12.56 3.69
C LEU A 406 -19.59 12.85 2.27
N THR A 407 -19.12 14.08 2.02
CA THR A 407 -18.54 14.49 0.72
C THR A 407 -17.36 13.61 0.33
N ASP A 408 -16.48 13.28 1.29
CA ASP A 408 -15.31 12.44 1.02
C ASP A 408 -15.68 10.97 0.82
N TYR A 409 -16.66 10.44 1.57
CA TYR A 409 -17.17 9.09 1.32
C TYR A 409 -17.84 8.97 -0.06
N ASP A 410 -18.58 9.99 -0.48
CA ASP A 410 -19.18 10.04 -1.82
C ASP A 410 -18.12 9.97 -2.91
N GLU A 411 -17.02 10.73 -2.78
CA GLU A 411 -15.90 10.66 -3.71
C GLU A 411 -15.22 9.27 -3.71
N ALA A 412 -15.03 8.65 -2.54
CA ALA A 412 -14.47 7.31 -2.46
C ALA A 412 -15.31 6.26 -3.19
N VAL A 413 -16.64 6.31 -3.03
CA VAL A 413 -17.59 5.40 -3.72
C VAL A 413 -17.66 5.71 -5.21
N ARG A 414 -17.68 6.99 -5.60
CA ARG A 414 -17.72 7.45 -7.00
C ARG A 414 -16.54 6.92 -7.81
N LEU A 415 -15.36 6.79 -7.18
CA LEU A 415 -14.15 6.25 -7.81
C LEU A 415 -14.24 4.76 -8.14
N LYS A 416 -15.23 4.03 -7.60
CA LYS A 416 -15.46 2.59 -7.82
C LYS A 416 -14.16 1.77 -7.75
N PRO A 417 -13.42 1.81 -6.61
CA PRO A 417 -12.19 1.06 -6.49
C PRO A 417 -12.43 -0.42 -6.79
N ASN A 418 -11.49 -1.04 -7.50
CA ASN A 418 -11.50 -2.48 -7.78
C ASN A 418 -11.31 -3.36 -6.54
N THR A 419 -11.17 -2.75 -5.35
CA THR A 419 -10.99 -3.41 -4.08
C THR A 419 -12.26 -3.27 -3.25
N ARG A 420 -12.94 -4.41 -3.05
CA ARG A 420 -14.19 -4.51 -2.26
C ARG A 420 -14.07 -3.92 -0.86
N GLY A 421 -12.93 -4.12 -0.20
CA GLY A 421 -12.69 -3.68 1.18
C GLY A 421 -12.83 -2.16 1.38
N ILE A 422 -12.41 -1.35 0.39
CA ILE A 422 -12.55 0.11 0.48
C ILE A 422 -14.02 0.51 0.40
N LEU A 423 -14.78 -0.12 -0.50
CA LEU A 423 -16.22 0.13 -0.63
C LEU A 423 -16.98 -0.30 0.63
N ILE A 424 -16.65 -1.45 1.22
CA ILE A 424 -17.26 -1.93 2.47
C ILE A 424 -17.11 -0.88 3.57
N VAL A 425 -15.88 -0.38 3.79
CA VAL A 425 -15.60 0.64 4.82
C VAL A 425 -16.28 1.97 4.48
N ALA A 426 -16.26 2.39 3.21
CA ALA A 426 -16.89 3.62 2.77
C ALA A 426 -18.41 3.59 2.98
N TYR A 427 -19.09 2.53 2.57
CA TYR A 427 -20.53 2.39 2.75
C TYR A 427 -20.92 2.28 4.23
N LEU A 428 -20.21 1.48 5.03
CA LEU A 428 -20.49 1.37 6.46
C LEU A 428 -20.41 2.74 7.14
N ASN A 429 -19.31 3.46 6.95
CA ASN A 429 -19.10 4.73 7.65
C ASN A 429 -19.94 5.88 7.06
N ARG A 430 -20.24 5.86 5.75
CA ARG A 430 -21.18 6.81 5.16
C ARG A 430 -22.59 6.57 5.67
N GLY A 431 -23.01 5.32 5.82
CA GLY A 431 -24.29 4.96 6.42
C GLY A 431 -24.39 5.44 7.87
N ILE A 432 -23.33 5.26 8.67
CA ILE A 432 -23.27 5.78 10.05
C ILE A 432 -23.39 7.30 10.04
N ALA A 433 -22.59 7.99 9.22
CA ALA A 433 -22.63 9.45 9.12
C ALA A 433 -23.99 9.98 8.65
N LYS A 434 -24.68 9.28 7.74
CA LYS A 434 -26.04 9.61 7.28
C LYS A 434 -27.07 9.44 8.39
N PHE A 435 -27.02 8.32 9.12
CA PHE A 435 -27.88 8.06 10.27
C PHE A 435 -27.71 9.17 11.33
N ASP A 436 -26.47 9.57 11.59
CA ASP A 436 -26.10 10.63 12.54
C ASP A 436 -26.59 12.04 12.17
N VAL A 437 -26.92 12.28 10.89
CA VAL A 437 -27.54 13.53 10.42
C VAL A 437 -29.05 13.37 10.18
N GLY A 438 -29.62 12.21 10.51
CA GLY A 438 -31.05 11.89 10.38
C GLY A 438 -31.48 11.38 9.01
N ASP A 439 -30.54 11.18 8.07
CA ASP A 439 -30.82 10.53 6.78
C ASP A 439 -30.87 9.00 6.95
N ASN A 440 -31.93 8.52 7.62
CA ASN A 440 -32.10 7.11 7.92
C ASN A 440 -32.30 6.27 6.65
N GLN A 441 -32.96 6.82 5.62
CA GLN A 441 -33.20 6.11 4.36
C GLN A 441 -31.89 5.94 3.58
N GLY A 442 -31.10 7.02 3.43
CA GLY A 442 -29.81 6.93 2.78
C GLY A 442 -28.80 6.08 3.56
N ALA A 443 -28.94 5.97 4.88
CA ALA A 443 -28.16 5.04 5.69
C ALA A 443 -28.51 3.58 5.38
N ILE A 444 -29.80 3.23 5.30
CA ILE A 444 -30.25 1.88 4.91
C ILE A 444 -29.70 1.50 3.53
N GLU A 445 -29.75 2.40 2.55
CA GLU A 445 -29.22 2.17 1.20
C GLU A 445 -27.73 1.84 1.23
N ASP A 446 -26.94 2.55 2.05
CA ASP A 446 -25.51 2.27 2.21
C ASP A 446 -25.26 0.92 2.88
N TYR A 447 -26.03 0.58 3.92
CA TYR A 447 -25.93 -0.74 4.56
C TYR A 447 -26.34 -1.87 3.62
N ASP A 448 -27.33 -1.66 2.75
CA ASP A 448 -27.72 -2.62 1.71
C ASP A 448 -26.60 -2.87 0.70
N GLU A 449 -25.93 -1.82 0.24
CA GLU A 449 -24.75 -1.93 -0.63
C GLU A 449 -23.62 -2.68 0.09
N MET A 450 -23.35 -2.35 1.35
CA MET A 450 -22.34 -3.04 2.18
C MET A 450 -22.66 -4.53 2.34
N ILE A 451 -23.91 -4.89 2.64
CA ILE A 451 -24.37 -6.28 2.78
C ILE A 451 -24.25 -7.04 1.45
N ARG A 452 -24.56 -6.40 0.32
CA ARG A 452 -24.35 -6.99 -1.02
C ARG A 452 -22.86 -7.22 -1.29
N LEU A 453 -21.99 -6.38 -0.71
CA LEU A 453 -20.56 -6.61 -0.65
C LEU A 453 -20.15 -7.67 0.41
N ASN A 454 -21.06 -8.53 0.88
CA ASN A 454 -20.85 -9.76 1.64
C ASN A 454 -19.48 -9.82 2.35
N PRO A 455 -19.24 -8.94 3.34
CA PRO A 455 -18.02 -8.94 4.13
C PRO A 455 -18.03 -10.14 5.09
N GLY A 456 -16.95 -10.32 5.86
CA GLY A 456 -16.91 -11.37 6.88
C GLY A 456 -18.02 -11.19 7.93
N ASN A 457 -18.42 -12.30 8.56
CA ASN A 457 -19.57 -12.36 9.46
C ASN A 457 -19.63 -11.24 10.49
N ALA A 458 -18.51 -10.90 11.15
CA ALA A 458 -18.48 -9.83 12.15
C ALA A 458 -18.89 -8.46 11.58
N MET A 459 -18.35 -8.08 10.42
CA MET A 459 -18.74 -6.83 9.76
C MET A 459 -20.18 -6.90 9.25
N LEU A 460 -20.58 -8.05 8.72
CA LEU A 460 -21.93 -8.26 8.21
C LEU A 460 -22.97 -8.12 9.34
N ALA A 461 -22.73 -8.74 10.50
CA ALA A 461 -23.55 -8.62 11.70
C ALA A 461 -23.67 -7.15 12.15
N SER A 462 -22.55 -6.42 12.18
CA SER A 462 -22.55 -4.98 12.47
C SER A 462 -23.43 -4.21 11.49
N ALA A 463 -23.37 -4.48 10.18
CA ALA A 463 -24.21 -3.79 9.20
C ALA A 463 -25.70 -4.07 9.39
N TYR A 464 -26.07 -5.31 9.74
CA TYR A 464 -27.45 -5.64 10.09
C TYR A 464 -27.94 -4.87 11.31
N VAL A 465 -27.12 -4.73 12.37
CA VAL A 465 -27.48 -3.91 13.55
C VAL A 465 -27.70 -2.46 13.17
N HIS A 466 -26.79 -1.85 12.41
CA HIS A 466 -26.93 -0.44 12.02
C HIS A 466 -28.14 -0.22 11.09
N ARG A 467 -28.42 -1.19 10.19
CA ARG A 467 -29.61 -1.14 9.33
C ARG A 467 -30.90 -1.34 10.15
N ALA A 468 -30.88 -2.18 11.18
CA ALA A 468 -31.99 -2.36 12.11
C ALA A 468 -32.30 -1.07 12.88
N ASP A 469 -31.28 -0.40 13.41
CA ASP A 469 -31.42 0.90 14.08
C ASP A 469 -32.04 1.96 13.13
N ALA A 470 -31.57 2.03 11.88
CA ALA A 470 -32.11 2.94 10.87
C ALA A 470 -33.56 2.61 10.47
N LYS A 471 -33.89 1.32 10.30
CA LYS A 471 -35.26 0.85 10.02
C LYS A 471 -36.21 1.16 11.17
N ALA A 472 -35.78 0.93 12.41
CA ALA A 472 -36.58 1.25 13.59
C ALA A 472 -36.92 2.75 13.66
N LYS A 473 -35.99 3.63 13.28
CA LYS A 473 -36.23 5.09 13.18
C LYS A 473 -37.21 5.48 12.07
N LEU A 474 -37.37 4.65 11.04
CA LEU A 474 -38.36 4.83 9.98
C LEU A 474 -39.66 4.07 10.24
N GLU A 475 -39.87 3.58 11.46
CA GLU A 475 -41.04 2.78 11.87
C GLU A 475 -41.16 1.40 11.17
N ASP A 476 -40.14 0.94 10.43
CA ASP A 476 -40.02 -0.45 9.95
C ASP A 476 -39.49 -1.37 11.07
N LYS A 477 -40.29 -1.50 12.13
CA LYS A 477 -39.93 -2.26 13.34
C LYS A 477 -39.83 -3.76 13.07
N ASP A 478 -40.68 -4.31 12.20
CA ASP A 478 -40.61 -5.72 11.79
C ASP A 478 -39.33 -6.01 10.99
N GLY A 479 -38.95 -5.11 10.08
CA GLY A 479 -37.69 -5.20 9.35
C GLY A 479 -36.47 -5.07 10.25
N ALA A 480 -36.54 -4.22 11.28
CA ALA A 480 -35.49 -4.09 12.29
C ALA A 480 -35.30 -5.38 13.11
N ILE A 481 -36.39 -6.01 13.57
CA ILE A 481 -36.32 -7.29 14.30
C ILE A 481 -35.64 -8.38 13.47
N LYS A 482 -36.00 -8.50 12.18
CA LYS A 482 -35.37 -9.47 11.27
C LYS A 482 -33.87 -9.24 11.09
N ASP A 483 -33.46 -7.97 11.02
CA ASP A 483 -32.05 -7.63 10.90
C ASP A 483 -31.29 -7.95 12.21
N TYR A 484 -31.89 -7.70 13.38
CA TYR A 484 -31.30 -8.12 14.66
C TYR A 484 -31.18 -9.64 14.79
N ASP A 485 -32.19 -10.42 14.36
CA ASP A 485 -32.11 -11.89 14.31
C ASP A 485 -30.90 -12.35 13.49
N GLU A 486 -30.72 -11.74 12.32
CA GLU A 486 -29.62 -12.07 11.41
C GLU A 486 -28.26 -11.69 12.00
N ALA A 487 -28.16 -10.56 12.70
CA ALA A 487 -26.95 -10.15 13.40
C ALA A 487 -26.51 -11.18 14.46
N VAL A 488 -27.44 -11.66 15.30
CA VAL A 488 -27.17 -12.70 16.30
C VAL A 488 -26.77 -14.02 15.63
N ARG A 489 -27.42 -14.38 14.53
CA ARG A 489 -27.10 -15.60 13.77
C ARG A 489 -25.67 -15.60 13.20
N LEU A 490 -25.16 -14.42 12.85
CA LEU A 490 -23.86 -14.26 12.20
C LEU A 490 -22.68 -14.24 13.18
N ALA A 491 -22.88 -13.76 14.40
CA ALA A 491 -21.85 -13.66 15.43
C ALA A 491 -22.31 -14.22 16.79
N PRO A 492 -22.77 -15.48 16.88
CA PRO A 492 -23.30 -16.06 18.12
C PRO A 492 -22.23 -16.23 19.22
N GLU A 493 -20.95 -16.25 18.85
CA GLU A 493 -19.82 -16.40 19.77
C GLU A 493 -19.41 -15.12 20.48
N ASP A 494 -19.80 -13.95 19.96
CA ASP A 494 -19.49 -12.65 20.57
C ASP A 494 -20.59 -12.32 21.59
N VAL A 495 -20.39 -12.78 22.82
CA VAL A 495 -21.37 -12.70 23.92
C VAL A 495 -21.79 -11.26 24.21
N ASP A 496 -20.83 -10.34 24.26
CA ASP A 496 -21.09 -8.92 24.54
C ASP A 496 -21.90 -8.29 23.40
N PHE A 497 -21.54 -8.59 22.15
CA PHE A 497 -22.30 -8.16 20.98
C PHE A 497 -23.72 -8.73 20.98
N VAL A 498 -23.91 -10.02 21.26
CA VAL A 498 -25.23 -10.65 21.29
C VAL A 498 -26.10 -10.05 22.40
N ALA A 499 -25.55 -9.81 23.59
CA ALA A 499 -26.25 -9.12 24.68
C ALA A 499 -26.71 -7.72 24.26
N TYR A 500 -25.83 -6.96 23.60
CA TYR A 500 -26.14 -5.65 23.04
C TYR A 500 -27.27 -5.72 22.00
N VAL A 501 -27.25 -6.70 21.10
CA VAL A 501 -28.30 -6.85 20.08
C VAL A 501 -29.65 -7.23 20.69
N TYR A 502 -29.68 -8.13 21.68
CA TYR A 502 -30.93 -8.45 22.40
C TYR A 502 -31.49 -7.24 23.14
N SER A 503 -30.64 -6.44 23.79
CA SER A 503 -31.03 -5.18 24.42
C SER A 503 -31.74 -4.25 23.43
N LYS A 504 -31.17 -4.06 22.25
CA LYS A 504 -31.75 -3.22 21.18
C LYS A 504 -33.07 -3.77 20.66
N ARG A 505 -33.14 -5.08 20.41
CA ARG A 505 -34.34 -5.74 19.90
C ARG A 505 -35.49 -5.72 20.91
N ALA A 506 -35.19 -5.85 22.20
CA ALA A 506 -36.19 -5.74 23.27
C ALA A 506 -36.91 -4.39 23.26
N VAL A 507 -36.16 -3.28 23.03
CA VAL A 507 -36.74 -1.94 22.92
C VAL A 507 -37.70 -1.86 21.73
N VAL A 508 -37.32 -2.40 20.56
CA VAL A 508 -38.18 -2.39 19.37
C VAL A 508 -39.43 -3.26 19.56
N LYS A 509 -39.30 -4.44 20.18
CA LYS A 509 -40.45 -5.29 20.53
C LYS A 509 -41.42 -4.61 21.50
N LEU A 510 -40.89 -3.90 22.50
CA LEU A 510 -41.70 -3.13 23.43
C LEU A 510 -42.51 -2.05 22.71
N GLN A 511 -41.91 -1.35 21.72
CA GLN A 511 -42.60 -0.36 20.89
C GLN A 511 -43.68 -0.96 19.97
N LEU A 512 -43.59 -2.25 19.63
CA LEU A 512 -44.64 -3.01 18.95
C LEU A 512 -45.70 -3.57 19.91
N SER A 513 -45.64 -3.20 21.19
CA SER A 513 -46.48 -3.77 22.26
C SER A 513 -46.26 -5.28 22.50
N ASP A 514 -45.22 -5.88 21.94
CA ASP A 514 -44.78 -7.25 22.26
C ASP A 514 -43.99 -7.27 23.58
N SER A 515 -44.70 -7.04 24.68
CA SER A 515 -44.10 -7.01 26.01
C SER A 515 -43.57 -8.37 26.44
N LYS A 516 -44.09 -9.48 25.91
CA LYS A 516 -43.59 -10.83 26.22
C LYS A 516 -42.25 -11.08 25.54
N GLY A 517 -42.16 -10.84 24.23
CA GLY A 517 -40.90 -11.00 23.50
C GLY A 517 -39.83 -10.01 23.94
N ALA A 518 -40.21 -8.82 24.41
CA ALA A 518 -39.27 -7.87 25.03
C ALA A 518 -38.68 -8.42 26.34
N ILE A 519 -39.48 -9.08 27.19
CA ILE A 519 -38.98 -9.73 28.41
C ILE A 519 -38.02 -10.87 28.06
N GLU A 520 -38.36 -11.71 27.07
CA GLU A 520 -37.50 -12.82 26.63
C GLU A 520 -36.13 -12.31 26.16
N ASP A 521 -36.10 -11.26 25.34
CA ASP A 521 -34.85 -10.65 24.89
C ASP A 521 -34.07 -10.00 26.05
N CYS A 522 -34.76 -9.34 26.99
CA CYS A 522 -34.10 -8.78 28.17
C CYS A 522 -33.52 -9.86 29.08
N ASP A 523 -34.22 -10.98 29.27
CA ASP A 523 -33.74 -12.11 30.06
C ASP A 523 -32.52 -12.75 29.40
N ALA A 524 -32.52 -12.89 28.07
CA ALA A 524 -31.36 -13.35 27.31
C ALA A 524 -30.18 -12.38 27.43
N ALA A 525 -30.41 -11.07 27.27
CA ALA A 525 -29.36 -10.06 27.42
C ALA A 525 -28.76 -10.06 28.84
N ILE A 526 -29.58 -10.11 29.89
CA ILE A 526 -29.13 -10.13 31.29
C ILE A 526 -28.36 -11.41 31.64
N LEU A 527 -28.72 -12.55 31.04
CA LEU A 527 -27.98 -13.80 31.22
C LEU A 527 -26.55 -13.70 30.67
N LEU A 528 -26.37 -12.97 29.57
CA LEU A 528 -25.09 -12.79 28.89
C LEU A 528 -24.27 -11.66 29.54
N ASP A 529 -24.91 -10.53 29.81
CA ASP A 529 -24.32 -9.36 30.47
C ASP A 529 -25.29 -8.78 31.51
N PRO A 530 -25.08 -9.07 32.82
CA PRO A 530 -25.92 -8.57 33.89
C PRO A 530 -25.64 -7.11 34.28
N GLU A 531 -24.66 -6.43 33.68
CA GLU A 531 -24.30 -5.04 34.04
C GLU A 531 -25.02 -3.98 33.17
N LEU A 532 -25.94 -4.41 32.29
CA LEU A 532 -26.71 -3.52 31.41
C LEU A 532 -27.93 -2.90 32.11
N ALA A 533 -27.75 -1.74 32.73
CA ALA A 533 -28.81 -1.00 33.44
C ALA A 533 -30.06 -0.73 32.56
N GLU A 534 -29.86 -0.39 31.28
CA GLU A 534 -30.91 -0.14 30.29
C GLU A 534 -31.83 -1.35 30.10
N VAL A 535 -31.29 -2.57 30.18
CA VAL A 535 -32.06 -3.80 29.95
C VAL A 535 -33.03 -4.05 31.11
N TYR A 536 -32.60 -3.79 32.35
CA TYR A 536 -33.50 -3.85 33.51
C TYR A 536 -34.62 -2.81 33.39
N LYS A 537 -34.31 -1.60 32.93
CA LYS A 537 -35.34 -0.59 32.66
C LYS A 537 -36.37 -1.13 31.64
N THR A 538 -35.92 -1.61 30.48
CA THR A 538 -36.80 -2.12 29.41
C THR A 538 -37.62 -3.33 29.89
N ARG A 539 -37.02 -4.27 30.64
CA ARG A 539 -37.75 -5.42 31.22
C ARG A 539 -38.80 -4.98 32.24
N GLY A 540 -38.46 -3.99 33.07
CA GLY A 540 -39.39 -3.41 34.04
C GLY A 540 -40.61 -2.79 33.36
N GLU A 541 -40.41 -2.05 32.27
CA GLU A 541 -41.49 -1.48 31.46
C GLU A 541 -42.38 -2.55 30.85
N ALA A 542 -41.77 -3.56 30.22
CA ALA A 542 -42.49 -4.67 29.64
C ALA A 542 -43.32 -5.44 30.69
N ARG A 543 -42.78 -5.64 31.90
CA ARG A 543 -43.50 -6.25 33.03
C ARG A 543 -44.66 -5.37 33.52
N SER A 544 -44.46 -4.06 33.59
CA SER A 544 -45.51 -3.11 33.98
C SER A 544 -46.66 -3.11 32.97
N ASN A 545 -46.37 -3.16 31.67
CA ASN A 545 -47.38 -3.27 30.60
C ASN A 545 -48.22 -4.55 30.70
N LEU A 546 -47.66 -5.63 31.28
CA LEU A 546 -48.36 -6.89 31.55
C LEU A 546 -49.02 -6.94 32.93
N GLY A 547 -49.05 -5.82 33.68
CA GLY A 547 -49.61 -5.74 35.03
C GLY A 547 -48.74 -6.33 36.14
N ASN A 548 -47.53 -6.81 35.84
CA ASN A 548 -46.59 -7.32 36.83
C ASN A 548 -45.77 -6.16 37.45
N HIS A 549 -46.45 -5.27 38.16
CA HIS A 549 -45.85 -4.08 38.76
C HIS A 549 -44.86 -4.42 39.90
N SER A 550 -45.03 -5.55 40.59
CA SER A 550 -44.06 -6.03 41.59
C SER A 550 -42.74 -6.46 40.95
N GLY A 551 -42.81 -7.22 39.84
CA GLY A 551 -41.62 -7.58 39.05
C GLY A 551 -40.96 -6.35 38.43
N ALA A 552 -41.75 -5.42 37.92
CA ALA A 552 -41.25 -4.15 37.37
C ALA A 552 -40.46 -3.35 38.42
N THR A 553 -40.98 -3.24 39.65
CA THR A 553 -40.30 -2.54 40.74
C THR A 553 -38.92 -3.14 41.03
N LYS A 554 -38.78 -4.46 41.03
CA LYS A 554 -37.47 -5.14 41.25
C LYS A 554 -36.45 -4.85 40.15
N ASP A 555 -36.91 -4.81 38.89
CA ASP A 555 -36.04 -4.46 37.78
C ASP A 555 -35.60 -3.01 37.88
N TYR A 556 -36.54 -2.10 38.19
CA TYR A 556 -36.21 -0.70 38.38
C TYR A 556 -35.30 -0.45 39.58
N ASP A 557 -35.43 -1.22 40.67
CA ASP A 557 -34.50 -1.18 41.80
C ASP A 557 -33.07 -1.49 41.35
N THR A 558 -32.91 -2.51 40.48
CA THR A 558 -31.62 -2.90 39.92
C THR A 558 -31.07 -1.80 39.01
N ALA A 559 -31.91 -1.26 38.10
CA ALA A 559 -31.52 -0.20 37.18
C ALA A 559 -31.06 1.08 37.90
N VAL A 560 -31.76 1.52 38.96
CA VAL A 560 -31.32 2.72 39.71
C VAL A 560 -30.16 2.44 40.67
N TYR A 561 -29.96 1.18 41.10
CA TYR A 561 -28.77 0.80 41.83
C TYR A 561 -27.52 0.95 40.94
N MET A 562 -27.62 0.51 39.69
CA MET A 562 -26.55 0.65 38.69
C MET A 562 -26.36 2.10 38.25
N LYS A 563 -27.46 2.85 38.08
CA LYS A 563 -27.46 4.24 37.63
C LYS A 563 -28.30 5.12 38.58
N PRO A 564 -27.69 5.68 39.65
CA PRO A 564 -28.43 6.47 40.66
C PRO A 564 -28.98 7.82 40.17
N ASP A 565 -28.57 8.29 38.99
CA ASP A 565 -29.06 9.52 38.35
C ASP A 565 -30.13 9.25 37.29
N TYR A 566 -30.73 8.05 37.25
CA TYR A 566 -31.68 7.67 36.19
C TYR A 566 -33.11 8.21 36.44
N ALA A 567 -33.32 9.51 36.17
CA ALA A 567 -34.57 10.23 36.46
C ALA A 567 -35.83 9.50 35.97
N GLU A 568 -35.83 9.05 34.71
CA GLU A 568 -36.92 8.32 34.07
C GLU A 568 -37.27 7.03 34.83
N VAL A 569 -36.28 6.30 35.33
CA VAL A 569 -36.49 5.02 36.03
C VAL A 569 -37.08 5.24 37.41
N TYR A 570 -36.65 6.28 38.13
CA TYR A 570 -37.31 6.66 39.38
C TYR A 570 -38.79 7.00 39.16
N TYR A 571 -39.12 7.72 38.09
CA TYR A 571 -40.52 8.01 37.75
C TYR A 571 -41.30 6.72 37.49
N LYS A 572 -40.79 5.84 36.61
CA LYS A 572 -41.43 4.57 36.27
C LYS A 572 -41.58 3.65 37.49
N ARG A 573 -40.58 3.60 38.38
CA ARG A 573 -40.66 2.87 39.64
C ARG A 573 -41.70 3.45 40.59
N GLY A 574 -41.77 4.77 40.69
CA GLY A 574 -42.79 5.47 41.45
C GLY A 574 -44.20 5.10 41.00
N CYS A 575 -44.46 5.13 39.69
CA CYS A 575 -45.73 4.72 39.11
C CYS A 575 -46.05 3.25 39.39
N ALA A 576 -45.10 2.33 39.16
CA ALA A 576 -45.29 0.91 39.47
C ALA A 576 -45.57 0.67 40.98
N LYS A 577 -44.95 1.46 41.87
CA LYS A 577 -45.20 1.41 43.31
C LYS A 577 -46.60 1.89 43.70
N VAL A 578 -47.18 2.85 42.96
CA VAL A 578 -48.58 3.27 43.14
C VAL A 578 -49.52 2.11 42.87
N GLU A 579 -49.31 1.40 41.76
CA GLU A 579 -50.17 0.28 41.33
C GLU A 579 -50.15 -0.91 42.31
N ILE A 580 -49.04 -1.13 43.02
CA ILE A 580 -48.96 -2.17 44.07
C ILE A 580 -49.36 -1.67 45.47
N GLY A 581 -49.83 -0.42 45.60
CA GLY A 581 -50.30 0.16 46.86
C GLY A 581 -49.22 0.74 47.79
N ASN A 582 -47.96 0.80 47.34
CA ASN A 582 -46.82 1.32 48.13
C ASN A 582 -46.68 2.84 47.99
N ILE A 583 -47.73 3.58 48.33
CA ILE A 583 -47.85 5.03 48.07
C ILE A 583 -46.74 5.87 48.74
N SER A 584 -46.32 5.51 49.96
CA SER A 584 -45.29 6.27 50.68
C SER A 584 -43.94 6.22 49.98
N GLU A 585 -43.53 5.05 49.50
CA GLU A 585 -42.30 4.89 48.74
C GLU A 585 -42.41 5.47 47.33
N ALA A 586 -43.57 5.33 46.68
CA ALA A 586 -43.81 5.97 45.38
C ALA A 586 -43.57 7.48 45.44
N LYS A 587 -44.04 8.17 46.49
CA LYS A 587 -43.80 9.62 46.67
C LYS A 587 -42.33 9.97 46.85
N VAL A 588 -41.51 9.07 47.42
CA VAL A 588 -40.05 9.27 47.54
C VAL A 588 -39.40 9.18 46.17
N ASP A 589 -39.77 8.17 45.38
CA ASP A 589 -39.25 7.97 44.02
C ASP A 589 -39.64 9.12 43.09
N LEU A 590 -40.91 9.54 43.09
CA LEU A 590 -41.39 10.67 42.30
C LEU A 590 -40.68 11.99 42.65
N ARG A 591 -40.42 12.26 43.94
CA ARG A 591 -39.65 13.45 44.35
C ARG A 591 -38.19 13.38 43.92
N THR A 592 -37.60 12.18 43.93
CA THR A 592 -36.23 11.95 43.46
C THR A 592 -36.15 12.17 41.95
N ALA A 593 -37.07 11.57 41.19
CA ALA A 593 -37.23 11.78 39.76
C ALA A 593 -37.39 13.27 39.41
N LEU A 594 -38.24 14.00 40.14
CA LEU A 594 -38.47 15.42 39.90
C LEU A 594 -37.21 16.27 40.10
N LYS A 595 -36.40 15.94 41.12
CA LYS A 595 -35.14 16.62 41.38
C LYS A 595 -34.14 16.38 40.23
N LEU A 596 -34.04 15.14 39.77
CA LEU A 596 -33.13 14.76 38.69
C LEU A 596 -33.59 15.35 37.34
N ALA A 597 -34.86 15.22 36.97
CA ALA A 597 -35.41 15.78 35.73
C ALA A 597 -35.22 17.30 35.64
N ARG A 598 -35.36 18.03 36.75
CA ARG A 598 -35.08 19.48 36.80
C ARG A 598 -33.60 19.80 36.64
N TRP A 599 -32.72 18.97 37.19
CA TRP A 599 -31.28 19.11 36.99
C TRP A 599 -30.89 18.85 35.52
N GLU A 600 -31.54 17.88 34.88
CA GLU A 600 -31.40 17.56 33.45
C GLU A 600 -32.11 18.57 32.53
N SER A 601 -32.91 19.48 33.08
CA SER A 601 -33.78 20.39 32.32
C SER A 601 -34.81 19.68 31.42
N ASP A 602 -35.23 18.46 31.77
CA ASP A 602 -36.29 17.72 31.08
C ASP A 602 -37.67 18.24 31.51
N GLN A 603 -38.24 19.14 30.70
CA GLN A 603 -39.53 19.77 30.97
C GLN A 603 -40.71 18.81 30.84
N VAL A 604 -40.62 17.81 29.96
CA VAL A 604 -41.71 16.87 29.70
C VAL A 604 -41.85 15.95 30.91
N LEU A 605 -40.74 15.31 31.29
CA LEU A 605 -40.72 14.42 32.45
C LEU A 605 -41.07 15.16 33.74
N THR A 606 -40.60 16.41 33.90
CA THR A 606 -40.97 17.25 35.05
C THR A 606 -42.49 17.44 35.16
N ALA A 607 -43.18 17.75 34.05
CA ALA A 607 -44.62 17.95 34.04
C ALA A 607 -45.39 16.67 34.39
N ASP A 608 -44.99 15.53 33.81
CA ASP A 608 -45.60 14.22 34.06
C ASP A 608 -45.49 13.81 35.55
N ILE A 609 -44.33 14.04 36.14
CA ILE A 609 -44.09 13.75 37.57
C ILE A 609 -44.94 14.67 38.46
N GLU A 610 -45.04 15.97 38.14
CA GLU A 610 -45.81 16.93 38.92
C GLU A 610 -47.31 16.61 38.92
N GLU A 611 -47.86 16.21 37.77
CA GLU A 611 -49.26 15.79 37.67
C GLU A 611 -49.50 14.50 38.46
N THR A 612 -48.60 13.52 38.35
CA THR A 612 -48.69 12.27 39.12
C THR A 612 -48.67 12.55 40.64
N LEU A 613 -47.79 13.44 41.10
CA LEU A 613 -47.74 13.86 42.50
C LEU A 613 -49.01 14.61 42.95
N ARG A 614 -49.68 15.33 42.05
CA ARG A 614 -50.94 16.02 42.32
C ARG A 614 -52.08 15.02 42.52
N LEU A 615 -52.16 13.98 41.70
CA LEU A 615 -53.17 12.93 41.79
C LEU A 615 -53.06 12.05 43.05
N LEU A 616 -51.88 12.02 43.67
CA LEU A 616 -51.59 11.26 44.90
C LEU A 616 -51.83 12.05 46.21
N LYS A 617 -52.35 13.29 46.12
CA LYS A 617 -52.76 14.11 47.28
C LYS A 617 -54.20 13.83 47.64
#